data_AF-A0A6V7KPZ7-F1
#
_entry.id   AF-A0A6V7KPZ7-F1
#
_cell.length_a   1.000
_cell.length_b   1.000
_cell.length_c   1.000
_cell.angle_alpha   90.00
_cell.angle_beta   90.00
_cell.angle_gamma   90.00
#
_symmetry.space_group_name_H-M   'P 1'
#
loop_
_entity.id
_entity.type
_entity.pdbx_description
1 polymer ?
#
loop_
_entity_poly.entity_id
_entity_poly.type
_entity_poly.pdbx_seq_one_letter_code
_entity_poly.pdbx_strand_id
1 'polypeptide(L)'
;FQRQHLRHNESYFWLMPTKRDRVPEYFEKLPLNIATEMTVALKLTNEDYLLYDVYNPSYRHGGKLNVTYMGSWNVNNGLNVVLTQYKYKRRGNLYGLVLNASIA
;
A
#
# COMPACT_ATOMS: atom_id res chain seq x y z
N PHE A 1 23.51 4.68 2.89
CA PHE A 1 22.11 4.88 2.45
C PHE A 1 21.42 5.89 3.37
N GLN A 2 21.37 7.15 2.95
CA GLN A 2 20.71 8.24 3.67
C GLN A 2 19.20 8.00 3.73
N ARG A 3 18.59 8.18 4.91
CA ARG A 3 17.16 8.00 5.17
C ARG A 3 16.33 8.99 4.32
N GLN A 4 15.91 8.58 3.12
CA GLN A 4 14.91 9.34 2.37
C GLN A 4 13.57 9.26 3.10
N HIS A 5 13.16 10.39 3.65
CA HIS A 5 11.79 10.62 4.07
C HIS A 5 10.98 10.76 2.78
N LEU A 6 10.04 9.84 2.49
CA LEU A 6 9.07 10.04 1.41
C LEU A 6 8.18 11.23 1.82
N ARG A 7 8.61 12.46 1.50
CA ARG A 7 7.87 13.70 1.82
C ARG A 7 6.55 13.82 1.04
N HIS A 8 6.29 12.91 0.11
CA HIS A 8 5.29 13.03 -0.94
C HIS A 8 4.28 11.88 -0.95
N ASN A 9 4.03 11.25 0.20
CA ASN A 9 3.08 10.14 0.30
C ASN A 9 1.68 10.50 -0.24
N GLU A 10 1.26 11.76 -0.09
CA GLU A 10 0.00 12.25 -0.66
C GLU A 10 0.14 12.90 -2.05
N SER A 11 1.36 13.13 -2.54
CA SER A 11 1.57 13.91 -3.78
C SER A 11 1.65 13.04 -5.03
N TYR A 12 1.86 11.73 -4.89
CA TYR A 12 2.04 10.83 -6.04
C TYR A 12 1.30 9.51 -5.84
N PHE A 13 0.76 9.00 -6.93
CA PHE A 13 0.26 7.63 -7.06
C PHE A 13 1.39 6.75 -7.61
N TRP A 14 1.88 5.82 -6.80
CA TRP A 14 2.96 4.92 -7.15
C TRP A 14 2.40 3.58 -7.65
N LEU A 15 2.99 3.05 -8.72
CA LEU A 15 2.70 1.73 -9.26
C LEU A 15 3.99 0.91 -9.30
N MET A 16 3.97 -0.29 -8.72
CA MET A 16 5.07 -1.25 -8.82
C MET A 16 4.58 -2.55 -9.45
N PRO A 17 4.85 -2.76 -10.76
CA PRO A 17 4.65 -4.07 -11.38
C PRO A 17 5.73 -5.06 -10.91
N THR A 18 5.32 -6.30 -10.70
CA THR A 18 6.23 -7.39 -10.31
C THR A 18 5.79 -8.72 -10.89
N LYS A 19 6.76 -9.58 -11.19
CA LYS A 19 6.54 -10.98 -11.61
C LYS A 19 6.44 -11.94 -10.42
N ARG A 20 6.51 -11.43 -9.19
CA ARG A 20 6.33 -12.24 -7.99
C ARG A 20 4.85 -12.59 -7.82
N ASP A 21 4.63 -13.73 -7.21
CA ASP A 21 3.33 -14.28 -6.80
C ASP A 21 2.72 -13.55 -5.59
N ARG A 22 3.53 -12.80 -4.84
CA ARG A 22 3.11 -12.04 -3.65
C ARG A 22 3.80 -10.68 -3.54
N VAL A 23 3.19 -9.79 -2.74
CA VAL A 23 3.77 -8.49 -2.40
C VAL A 23 5.13 -8.71 -1.70
N PRO A 24 6.22 -8.06 -2.17
CA PRO A 24 7.54 -8.27 -1.58
C PRO A 24 7.64 -7.83 -0.12
N GLU A 25 8.30 -8.63 0.71
CA GLU A 25 8.47 -8.37 2.16
C GLU A 25 9.19 -7.06 2.48
N TYR A 26 10.03 -6.53 1.58
CA TYR A 26 10.71 -5.25 1.83
C TYR A 26 9.76 -4.06 1.94
N PHE A 27 8.51 -4.17 1.47
CA PHE A 27 7.48 -3.14 1.66
C PHE A 27 7.20 -2.87 3.13
N GLU A 28 7.41 -3.85 4.02
CA GLU A 28 7.27 -3.68 5.46
C GLU A 28 8.22 -2.61 6.03
N LYS A 29 9.34 -2.37 5.36
CA LYS A 29 10.39 -1.44 5.79
C LYS A 29 10.25 -0.05 5.15
N LEU A 30 9.31 0.13 4.22
CA LEU A 30 9.11 1.37 3.51
C LEU A 30 8.19 2.33 4.30
N PRO A 31 8.41 3.66 4.21
CA PRO A 31 7.58 4.66 4.89
C PRO A 31 6.24 4.89 4.18
N LEU A 32 5.45 3.85 3.97
CA LEU A 32 4.18 3.86 3.26
C LEU A 32 3.02 4.16 4.21
N ASN A 33 2.94 5.37 4.77
CA ASN A 33 1.93 5.67 5.77
C ASN A 33 0.48 5.58 5.22
N ILE A 34 -0.50 5.76 6.10
CA ILE A 34 -1.94 5.78 5.76
C ILE A 34 -2.28 6.71 4.58
N ALA A 35 -1.49 7.73 4.33
CA ALA A 35 -1.70 8.72 3.30
C ALA A 35 -1.13 8.29 1.93
N THR A 36 -0.16 7.38 1.92
CA THR A 36 0.52 6.86 0.73
C THR A 36 -0.44 6.26 -0.28
N GLU A 37 -0.28 6.63 -1.55
CA GLU A 37 -0.94 5.97 -2.68
C GLU A 37 0.04 5.02 -3.37
N MET A 38 0.02 3.74 -2.99
CA MET A 38 0.94 2.72 -3.53
C MET A 38 0.14 1.51 -3.99
N THR A 39 0.23 1.22 -5.28
CA THR A 39 -0.37 0.03 -5.90
C THR A 39 0.72 -0.96 -6.30
N VAL A 40 0.63 -2.20 -5.83
CA VAL A 40 1.47 -3.30 -6.31
C VAL A 40 0.69 -4.10 -7.31
N ALA A 41 1.24 -4.28 -8.52
CA ALA A 41 0.63 -5.06 -9.58
C ALA A 41 1.35 -6.41 -9.72
N LEU A 42 0.71 -7.47 -9.26
CA LEU A 42 1.19 -8.85 -9.39
C LEU A 42 0.77 -9.39 -10.75
N LYS A 43 1.76 -9.80 -11.55
CA LYS A 43 1.51 -10.39 -12.87
C LYS A 43 1.00 -11.82 -12.71
N LEU A 44 -0.23 -12.09 -13.15
CA LEU A 44 -0.80 -13.45 -13.20
C LEU A 44 -0.43 -14.15 -14.50
N THR A 45 -0.67 -13.48 -15.63
CA THR A 45 -0.38 -13.98 -16.98
C THR A 45 0.33 -12.88 -17.77
N ASN A 46 0.59 -13.07 -19.06
CA ASN A 46 1.15 -12.01 -19.89
C ASN A 46 0.24 -10.78 -20.03
N GLU A 47 -1.06 -10.96 -19.83
CA GLU A 47 -2.07 -9.94 -20.07
C GLU A 47 -2.84 -9.54 -18.81
N ASP A 48 -2.72 -10.30 -17.72
CA ASP A 48 -3.51 -10.10 -16.49
C ASP A 48 -2.64 -9.72 -15.29
N TYR A 49 -3.12 -8.74 -14.52
CA TYR A 49 -2.51 -8.29 -13.28
C TYR A 49 -3.55 -8.19 -12.15
N LEU A 50 -3.18 -8.64 -10.95
CA LEU A 50 -3.89 -8.33 -9.72
C LEU A 50 -3.27 -7.10 -9.08
N LEU A 51 -4.11 -6.18 -8.64
CA LEU A 51 -3.71 -4.92 -8.03
C LEU A 51 -3.97 -4.99 -6.53
N TYR A 52 -3.00 -4.53 -5.75
CA TYR A 52 -3.09 -4.45 -4.30
C TYR A 52 -2.77 -3.05 -3.80
N ASP A 53 -3.63 -2.53 -2.92
CA ASP A 53 -3.37 -1.34 -2.12
C ASP A 53 -2.42 -1.72 -0.97
N VAL A 54 -1.27 -1.06 -0.88
CA VAL A 54 -0.22 -1.41 0.07
C VAL A 54 0.20 -0.20 0.90
N TYR A 55 0.03 -0.30 2.22
CA TYR A 55 0.43 0.75 3.16
C TYR A 55 0.75 0.14 4.54
N ASN A 56 1.53 0.84 5.36
CA ASN A 56 1.81 0.52 6.75
C ASN A 56 1.55 1.77 7.62
N PRO A 57 0.56 1.73 8.54
CA PRO A 57 0.21 2.90 9.35
C PRO A 57 1.35 3.36 10.27
N SER A 58 2.28 2.47 10.64
CA SER A 58 3.41 2.83 11.50
C SER A 58 4.58 1.84 11.41
N TYR A 59 5.27 1.83 10.28
CA TYR A 59 6.37 0.89 10.01
C TYR A 59 7.51 0.92 11.04
N ARG A 60 7.68 2.03 11.77
CA ARG A 60 8.71 2.17 12.82
C ARG A 60 8.25 1.76 14.22
N HIS A 61 6.95 1.62 14.44
CA HIS A 61 6.39 1.39 15.78
C HIS A 61 5.52 0.13 15.83
N GLY A 62 5.98 -0.94 15.15
CA GLY A 62 5.30 -2.24 15.17
C GLY A 62 4.05 -2.33 14.30
N GLY A 63 3.79 -1.33 13.44
CA GLY A 63 2.74 -1.40 12.43
C GLY A 63 3.02 -2.51 11.41
N LYS A 64 1.96 -3.24 11.04
CA LYS A 64 2.04 -4.29 10.02
C LYS A 64 1.70 -3.71 8.65
N LEU A 65 2.34 -4.24 7.61
CA LEU A 65 1.99 -3.93 6.23
C LEU A 65 0.57 -4.42 5.96
N ASN A 66 -0.31 -3.51 5.58
CA ASN A 66 -1.62 -3.84 5.06
C ASN A 66 -1.49 -4.05 3.54
N VAL A 67 -1.98 -5.20 3.08
CA VAL A 67 -2.08 -5.59 1.68
C VAL A 67 -3.54 -5.91 1.42
N THR A 68 -4.24 -5.01 0.74
CA THR A 68 -5.67 -5.18 0.44
C THR A 68 -5.85 -5.32 -1.06
N TYR A 69 -6.64 -6.29 -1.50
CA TYR A 69 -7.00 -6.44 -2.91
C TYR A 69 -7.69 -5.16 -3.42
N MET A 70 -7.12 -4.53 -4.44
CA MET A 70 -7.62 -3.29 -5.04
C MET A 70 -8.49 -3.55 -6.27
N GLY A 71 -8.18 -4.61 -7.02
CA GLY A 71 -8.83 -4.91 -8.29
C GLY A 71 -7.89 -5.63 -9.24
N SER A 72 -8.18 -5.52 -10.53
CA SER A 72 -7.43 -6.20 -11.59
C SER A 72 -7.26 -5.29 -12.79
N TRP A 73 -6.24 -5.55 -13.59
CA TRP A 73 -6.09 -4.95 -14.91
C TRP A 73 -5.82 -6.05 -15.93
N ASN A 74 -6.45 -5.95 -17.10
CA ASN A 74 -6.06 -6.75 -18.26
C ASN A 74 -6.22 -5.98 -19.58
N VAL A 75 -5.62 -6.51 -20.65
CA VAL A 75 -5.63 -5.85 -21.97
C VAL A 75 -7.03 -5.73 -22.57
N ASN A 76 -7.91 -6.70 -22.29
CA ASN A 76 -9.23 -6.80 -22.92
C ASN A 76 -10.30 -5.96 -22.21
N ASN A 77 -10.28 -5.91 -20.88
CA ASN A 77 -11.29 -5.26 -20.03
C ASN A 77 -10.76 -3.98 -19.35
N GLY A 78 -9.45 -3.73 -19.43
CA GLY A 78 -8.82 -2.54 -18.83
C GLY A 78 -8.74 -2.63 -17.30
N LEU A 79 -8.76 -1.47 -16.65
CA LEU A 79 -8.67 -1.33 -15.21
C LEU A 79 -10.04 -1.56 -14.54
N ASN A 80 -10.11 -2.51 -13.64
CA ASN A 80 -11.26 -2.74 -12.76
C ASN A 80 -10.86 -2.52 -11.30
N VAL A 81 -11.43 -1.51 -10.63
CA VAL A 81 -11.14 -1.17 -9.22
C VAL A 81 -12.34 -1.49 -8.35
N VAL A 82 -12.15 -2.36 -7.35
CA VAL A 82 -13.21 -2.72 -6.38
C VAL A 82 -13.17 -1.87 -5.11
N LEU A 83 -12.05 -1.22 -4.80
CA LEU A 83 -11.92 -0.31 -3.67
C LEU A 83 -12.47 1.09 -3.99
N THR A 84 -13.80 1.23 -3.98
CA THR A 84 -14.51 2.48 -4.29
C THR A 84 -14.70 3.41 -3.09
N GLN A 85 -14.49 2.91 -1.87
CA GLN A 85 -14.66 3.70 -0.64
C GLN A 85 -13.55 4.73 -0.47
N TYR A 86 -13.81 5.86 0.21
CA TYR A 86 -12.77 6.82 0.57
C TYR A 86 -11.62 6.18 1.36
N LYS A 87 -10.37 6.49 1.02
CA LYS A 87 -9.18 5.78 1.54
C LYS A 87 -9.07 5.80 3.06
N TYR A 88 -9.30 6.95 3.72
CA TYR A 88 -9.17 7.01 5.18
C TYR A 88 -10.30 6.27 5.91
N LYS A 89 -11.45 6.08 5.26
CA LYS A 89 -12.53 5.26 5.80
C LYS A 89 -12.12 3.78 5.87
N ARG A 90 -11.55 3.24 4.79
CA ARG A 90 -11.07 1.84 4.74
C ARG A 90 -9.77 1.62 5.51
N ARG A 91 -8.92 2.64 5.64
CA ARG A 91 -7.61 2.57 6.33
C ARG A 91 -7.64 2.99 7.80
N GLY A 92 -8.84 3.25 8.35
CA GLY A 92 -9.01 3.72 9.74
C GLY A 92 -8.74 2.68 10.82
N ASN A 93 -8.72 1.39 10.48
CA ASN A 93 -8.32 0.35 11.43
C ASN A 93 -6.78 0.32 11.56
N LEU A 94 -6.27 0.82 12.68
CA LEU A 94 -4.85 0.88 12.99
C LEU A 94 -4.33 -0.39 13.70
N TYR A 95 -5.14 -1.47 13.77
CA TYR A 95 -4.77 -2.78 14.31
C TYR A 95 -4.14 -2.74 15.72
N GLY A 96 -4.67 -1.88 16.60
CA GLY A 96 -4.19 -1.76 17.98
C GLY A 96 -2.85 -1.06 18.13
N LEU A 97 -2.51 -0.15 17.20
CA LEU A 97 -1.30 0.67 17.30
C LEU A 97 -1.19 1.36 18.66
N VAL A 98 -0.08 1.12 19.37
CA VAL A 98 0.18 1.75 20.67
C VAL A 98 0.77 3.14 20.45
N LEU A 99 0.17 4.13 21.11
CA LEU A 99 0.65 5.52 21.12
C LEU A 99 1.20 5.86 22.49
N ASN A 100 2.44 6.34 22.53
CA ASN A 100 3.02 6.92 23.73
C ASN A 100 2.73 8.43 23.71
N ALA A 101 1.99 8.91 24.70
CA ALA A 101 1.73 10.33 24.89
C ALA A 101 2.23 10.76 26.28
N SER A 102 2.83 11.94 26.35
CA SER A 102 3.20 12.61 27.59
C SER A 102 2.59 14.00 27.59
N ILE A 103 2.00 14.40 28.70
CA ILE A 103 1.48 15.74 28.90
C ILE A 103 2.50 16.49 29.74
N ALA A 104 2.85 17.70 29.31
CA ALA A 104 3.70 18.65 30.04
C ALA A 104 2.84 19.57 30.91
#